data_AF-A0A497ZFE0-F1
#
_entry.id   AF-A0A497ZFE0-F1
#
_cell.length_a   1.000
_cell.length_b   1.000
_cell.length_c   1.000
_cell.angle_alpha   90.00
_cell.angle_beta   90.00
_cell.angle_gamma   90.00
#
_symmetry.space_group_name_H-M   'P 1'
#
loop_
_entity.id
_entity.type
_entity.pdbx_description
1 polymer ?
#
loop_
_entity_poly.entity_id
_entity_poly.type
_entity_poly.pdbx_seq_one_letter_code
_entity_poly.pdbx_strand_id
1 'polypeptide(L)'
;MGIATETHGNLTCEVEADEVENQYTGTLKYNSFEVGRVSGSDLAAVRAQFQMIASLVDEGAQIRHGIIVCGYHNDELRGDVLLVDGEALGTWYMDDEEWCYFTVDGETEPKCTAPSAWMMHDAIAEWHTAASQ
;
A
#
# COMPACT_ATOMS: atom_id res chain seq x y z
N MET A 1 -4.52 21.93 9.64
CA MET A 1 -3.24 22.65 9.83
C MET A 1 -2.13 21.61 9.75
N GLY A 2 -1.15 21.75 8.85
CA GLY A 2 -0.05 20.78 8.73
C GLY A 2 0.80 20.75 10.00
N ILE A 3 1.05 19.55 10.53
CA ILE A 3 1.71 19.35 11.83
C ILE A 3 3.15 18.90 11.66
N ALA A 4 3.38 17.96 10.75
CA ALA A 4 4.69 17.34 10.56
C ALA A 4 4.84 16.81 9.13
N THR A 5 6.08 16.65 8.71
CA THR A 5 6.44 15.90 7.51
C THR A 5 7.51 14.89 7.88
N GLU A 6 7.22 13.62 7.66
CA GLU A 6 8.17 12.53 7.83
C GLU A 6 8.71 12.12 6.45
N THR A 7 9.98 11.75 6.37
CA THR A 7 10.65 11.43 5.11
C THR A 7 11.54 10.21 5.28
N HIS A 8 11.49 9.30 4.31
CA HIS A 8 12.34 8.12 4.20
C HIS A 8 12.67 7.85 2.73
N GLY A 9 13.91 8.12 2.31
CA GLY A 9 14.30 8.02 0.91
C GLY A 9 13.43 8.92 0.01
N ASN A 10 12.73 8.30 -0.94
CA ASN A 10 11.79 8.97 -1.86
C ASN A 10 10.33 8.98 -1.36
N LEU A 11 10.06 8.34 -0.22
CA LEU A 11 8.75 8.27 0.39
C LEU A 11 8.63 9.39 1.45
N THR A 12 7.53 10.14 1.41
CA THR A 12 7.21 11.15 2.42
C THR A 12 5.80 10.94 2.97
N CYS A 13 5.57 11.39 4.20
CA CYS A 13 4.26 11.44 4.82
C CYS A 13 4.00 12.84 5.37
N GLU A 14 3.02 13.53 4.79
CA GLU A 14 2.57 14.84 5.26
C GLU A 14 1.42 14.64 6.23
N VAL A 15 1.63 15.00 7.51
CA VAL A 15 0.66 14.76 8.58
C VAL A 15 -0.12 16.02 8.91
N GLU A 16 -1.44 15.88 8.90
CA GLU A 16 -2.40 16.92 9.26
C GLU A 16 -3.29 16.45 10.41
N ALA A 17 -3.74 17.39 11.23
CA ALA A 17 -4.77 17.13 12.23
C ALA A 17 -6.12 17.48 11.63
N ASP A 18 -7.03 16.52 11.71
CA ASP A 18 -8.45 16.73 11.55
C ASP A 18 -9.06 17.04 12.93
N GLU A 19 -9.27 18.33 13.19
CA GLU A 19 -9.88 18.80 14.43
C GLU A 19 -11.38 18.45 14.54
N VAL A 20 -12.04 18.13 13.42
CA VAL A 20 -13.47 17.79 13.38
C VAL A 20 -13.65 16.33 13.78
N GLU A 21 -12.85 15.43 13.22
CA GLU A 21 -12.91 14.00 13.50
C GLU A 21 -12.02 13.57 14.68
N ASN A 22 -11.25 14.52 15.25
CA ASN A 22 -10.27 14.27 16.31
C ASN A 22 -9.30 13.14 15.93
N GLN A 23 -8.81 13.20 14.68
CA GLN A 23 -7.94 12.22 14.07
C GLN A 23 -6.73 12.91 13.41
N TYR A 24 -5.65 12.16 13.22
CA TYR A 24 -4.50 12.56 12.43
C TYR A 24 -4.52 11.80 11.11
N THR A 25 -4.29 12.49 10.01
CA THR A 25 -4.21 11.92 8.67
C THR A 25 -2.82 12.16 8.10
N GLY A 26 -2.24 11.14 7.48
CA GLY A 26 -0.95 11.21 6.81
C GLY A 26 -1.12 10.96 5.33
N THR A 27 -0.78 11.94 4.49
CA THR A 27 -0.76 11.76 3.03
C THR A 27 0.59 11.19 2.62
N LEU A 28 0.60 9.97 2.08
CA LEU A 28 1.80 9.31 1.60
C LEU A 28 2.11 9.77 0.19
N LYS A 29 3.37 10.16 -0.07
CA LYS A 29 3.85 10.53 -1.39
C LYS A 29 5.13 9.79 -1.75
N TYR A 30 5.21 9.29 -2.97
CA TYR A 30 6.44 8.75 -3.54
C TYR A 30 6.89 9.65 -4.69
N ASN A 31 8.09 10.23 -4.61
CA ASN A 31 8.57 11.22 -5.58
C ASN A 31 7.55 12.37 -5.85
N SER A 32 6.87 12.85 -4.82
CA SER A 32 5.82 13.90 -4.86
C SER A 32 4.43 13.47 -5.37
N PHE A 33 4.26 12.23 -5.84
CA PHE A 33 2.96 11.70 -6.23
C PHE A 33 2.27 11.07 -5.03
N GLU A 34 1.01 11.42 -4.79
CA GLU A 34 0.20 10.79 -3.75
C GLU A 34 0.00 9.30 -4.08
N VAL A 35 0.37 8.43 -3.14
CA VAL A 35 0.28 6.96 -3.30
C VAL A 35 -0.68 6.32 -2.31
N GLY A 36 -1.16 7.06 -1.31
CA GLY A 36 -2.10 6.56 -0.32
C GLY A 36 -2.27 7.52 0.86
N ARG A 37 -3.16 7.15 1.79
CA ARG A 37 -3.39 7.89 3.03
C ARG A 37 -3.48 6.94 4.20
N VAL A 38 -2.86 7.32 5.31
CA VAL A 38 -2.93 6.63 6.61
C VAL A 38 -3.68 7.52 7.59
N SER A 39 -4.28 6.92 8.62
CA SER A 39 -4.97 7.68 9.66
C SER A 39 -4.77 7.04 11.03
N GLY A 40 -4.84 7.86 12.09
CA GLY A 40 -4.57 7.39 13.45
C GLY A 40 -5.13 8.33 14.51
N SER A 41 -5.37 7.79 15.70
CA SER A 41 -5.90 8.55 16.85
C SER A 41 -4.94 9.63 17.37
N ASP A 42 -3.65 9.49 17.07
CA ASP A 42 -2.60 10.42 17.44
C ASP A 42 -1.45 10.42 16.41
N LEU A 43 -0.56 11.40 16.54
CA LEU A 43 0.62 11.53 15.67
C LEU A 43 1.55 10.32 15.75
N ALA A 44 1.64 9.63 16.90
CA ALA A 44 2.51 8.47 17.05
C ALA A 44 1.98 7.27 16.26
N ALA A 45 0.66 7.08 16.21
CA ALA A 45 0.03 6.04 15.40
C ALA A 45 0.30 6.23 13.90
N VAL A 46 0.17 7.46 13.39
CA VAL A 46 0.48 7.77 11.97
C VAL A 46 1.96 7.55 11.68
N ARG A 47 2.85 7.95 12.59
CA ARG A 47 4.30 7.70 12.45
C ARG A 47 4.66 6.22 12.45
N ALA A 48 4.03 5.42 13.30
CA ALA A 48 4.27 3.99 13.36
C ALA A 48 3.85 3.29 12.05
N GLN A 49 2.70 3.68 11.49
CA GLN A 49 2.26 3.20 10.17
C GLN A 49 3.26 3.61 9.08
N PHE A 50 3.69 4.88 9.06
CA PHE A 50 4.70 5.35 8.10
C PHE A 50 6.03 4.57 8.20
N GLN A 51 6.49 4.27 9.42
CA GLN A 51 7.71 3.49 9.63
C GLN A 51 7.58 2.05 9.13
N MET A 52 6.43 1.41 9.37
CA MET A 52 6.14 0.08 8.84
C MET A 52 6.18 0.10 7.31
N ILE A 53 5.48 1.06 6.69
CA ILE A 53 5.45 1.23 5.24
C ILE A 53 6.87 1.46 4.68
N ALA A 54 7.67 2.30 5.33
CA ALA A 54 9.05 2.57 4.93
C ALA A 54 9.92 1.30 4.95
N SER A 55 9.77 0.45 5.98
CA SER A 55 10.47 -0.84 6.07
C SER A 55 10.09 -1.76 4.91
N LEU A 56 8.80 -1.85 4.57
CA LEU A 56 8.35 -2.68 3.45
C LEU A 56 8.90 -2.17 2.11
N VAL A 57 8.98 -0.85 1.92
CA VAL A 57 9.58 -0.26 0.71
C VAL A 57 11.08 -0.58 0.63
N ASP A 58 11.80 -0.52 1.74
CA ASP A 58 13.22 -0.91 1.80
C ASP A 58 13.42 -2.40 1.44
N GLU A 59 12.42 -3.24 1.75
CA GLU A 59 12.38 -4.67 1.38
C GLU A 59 11.90 -4.92 -0.06
N GLY A 60 11.61 -3.86 -0.82
CA GLY A 60 11.23 -3.93 -2.23
C GLY A 60 9.73 -3.91 -2.51
N ALA A 61 8.89 -3.51 -1.55
CA ALA A 61 7.47 -3.32 -1.79
C ALA A 61 7.19 -2.10 -2.69
N GLN A 62 6.10 -2.18 -3.45
CA GLN A 62 5.57 -1.09 -4.26
C GLN A 62 4.27 -0.57 -3.65
N ILE A 63 4.14 0.76 -3.52
CA ILE A 63 2.93 1.40 -2.99
C ILE A 63 2.26 2.23 -4.08
N ARG A 64 0.94 2.06 -4.22
CA ARG A 64 0.10 2.88 -5.09
C ARG A 64 -1.36 2.73 -4.65
N HIS A 65 -2.22 3.71 -4.89
CA HIS A 65 -3.66 3.61 -4.61
C HIS A 65 -4.03 3.16 -3.16
N GLY A 66 -3.17 3.41 -2.17
CA GLY A 66 -3.37 2.93 -0.80
C GLY A 66 -3.10 1.44 -0.59
N ILE A 67 -2.53 0.75 -1.58
CA ILE A 67 -2.19 -0.67 -1.56
C ILE A 67 -0.67 -0.85 -1.66
N ILE A 68 -0.15 -1.73 -0.82
CA ILE A 68 1.24 -2.17 -0.76
C ILE A 68 1.31 -3.56 -1.39
N VAL A 69 2.16 -3.74 -2.39
CA VAL A 69 2.47 -5.04 -3.00
C VAL A 69 3.92 -5.39 -2.64
N CYS A 70 4.10 -6.34 -1.73
CA CYS A 70 5.42 -6.80 -1.28
C CYS A 70 6.10 -7.65 -2.36
N GLY A 71 7.43 -7.76 -2.34
CA GLY A 71 8.13 -8.62 -3.29
C GLY A 71 8.20 -8.09 -4.74
N TYR A 72 7.84 -6.82 -4.95
CA TYR A 72 7.72 -6.23 -6.29
C TYR A 72 9.10 -5.92 -6.91
N HIS A 73 10.05 -5.41 -6.11
CA HIS A 73 11.36 -4.95 -6.57
C HIS A 73 12.54 -5.78 -6.04
N ASN A 74 12.31 -6.94 -5.42
CA ASN A 74 13.33 -7.71 -4.70
C ASN A 74 13.60 -9.12 -5.29
N ASP A 75 13.35 -9.32 -6.59
CA ASP A 75 13.48 -10.59 -7.32
C ASP A 75 12.59 -11.75 -6.83
N GLU A 76 11.80 -11.59 -5.76
CA GLU A 76 10.90 -12.66 -5.29
C GLU A 76 9.70 -12.85 -6.24
N LEU A 77 9.23 -11.76 -6.84
CA LEU A 77 8.08 -11.70 -7.75
C LEU A 77 6.81 -12.35 -7.16
N ARG A 78 6.66 -12.28 -5.85
CA ARG A 78 5.53 -12.77 -5.05
C ARG A 78 5.54 -12.13 -3.69
N GLY A 79 4.42 -12.13 -2.98
CA GLY A 79 4.37 -11.69 -1.59
C GLY A 79 2.98 -11.30 -1.13
N ASP A 80 2.94 -10.67 0.03
CA ASP A 80 1.69 -10.16 0.60
C ASP A 80 1.24 -8.89 -0.11
N VAL A 81 -0.08 -8.73 -0.20
CA VAL A 81 -0.74 -7.50 -0.64
C VAL A 81 -1.50 -6.93 0.54
N LEU A 82 -1.15 -5.71 0.93
CA LEU A 82 -1.67 -5.05 2.11
C LEU A 82 -2.32 -3.71 1.75
N LEU A 83 -3.23 -3.22 2.58
CA LEU A 83 -3.56 -1.80 2.65
C LEU A 83 -2.46 -1.04 3.40
N VAL A 84 -2.40 0.28 3.20
CA VAL A 84 -1.41 1.15 3.86
C VAL A 84 -1.55 1.24 5.39
N ASP A 85 -2.69 0.84 5.94
CA ASP A 85 -2.88 0.69 7.38
C ASP A 85 -2.37 -0.67 7.93
N GLY A 86 -1.94 -1.57 7.04
CA GLY A 86 -1.42 -2.90 7.37
C GLY A 86 -2.44 -4.03 7.29
N GLU A 87 -3.70 -3.78 6.90
CA GLU A 87 -4.66 -4.85 6.65
C GLU A 87 -4.21 -5.73 5.48
N ALA A 88 -4.22 -7.05 5.67
CA ALA A 88 -3.88 -7.99 4.60
C ALA A 88 -5.08 -8.21 3.67
N LEU A 89 -4.88 -7.94 2.37
CA LEU A 89 -5.88 -8.23 1.33
C LEU A 89 -5.72 -9.63 0.76
N GLY A 90 -4.49 -10.16 0.75
CA GLY A 90 -4.18 -11.47 0.20
C GLY A 90 -2.73 -11.59 -0.24
N THR A 91 -2.49 -12.44 -1.23
CA THR A 91 -1.14 -12.71 -1.75
C THR A 91 -1.11 -12.63 -3.26
N TRP A 92 0.06 -12.35 -3.81
CA TRP A 92 0.28 -12.37 -5.25
C TRP A 92 1.53 -13.17 -5.63
N TYR A 93 1.59 -13.56 -6.89
CA TYR A 93 2.81 -14.09 -7.51
C TYR A 93 2.81 -13.83 -9.03
N MET A 94 4.00 -13.87 -9.62
CA MET A 94 4.23 -13.90 -11.06
C MET A 94 4.69 -15.29 -11.49
N ASP A 95 4.16 -15.80 -12.60
CA ASP A 95 4.60 -17.07 -13.19
C ASP A 95 5.75 -16.90 -14.19
N ASP A 96 6.19 -18.00 -14.78
CA ASP A 96 7.29 -18.03 -15.75
C ASP A 96 6.93 -17.33 -17.09
N GLU A 97 5.65 -17.11 -17.38
CA GLU A 97 5.15 -16.36 -18.53
C GLU A 97 4.91 -14.87 -18.21
N GLU A 98 5.41 -14.41 -17.05
CA GLU A 98 5.26 -13.07 -16.49
C GLU A 98 3.81 -12.67 -16.15
N TRP A 99 2.88 -13.63 -16.18
CA TRP A 99 1.51 -13.40 -15.73
C TRP A 99 1.46 -13.31 -14.21
N CYS A 100 0.75 -12.30 -13.74
CA CYS A 100 0.59 -12.00 -12.34
C CYS A 100 -0.79 -12.43 -11.86
N TYR A 101 -0.84 -13.01 -10.68
CA TYR A 101 -2.03 -13.55 -10.05
C TYR A 101 -2.14 -12.99 -8.64
N PHE A 102 -3.30 -12.48 -8.30
CA PHE A 102 -3.63 -12.07 -6.93
C PHE A 102 -4.78 -12.91 -6.41
N THR A 103 -4.60 -13.46 -5.22
CA THR A 103 -5.59 -14.28 -4.50
C THR A 103 -5.91 -13.61 -3.18
N VAL A 104 -7.19 -13.37 -2.94
CA VAL A 104 -7.69 -12.75 -1.70
C VAL A 104 -7.41 -13.67 -0.51
N ASP A 105 -7.15 -13.10 0.66
CA ASP A 105 -6.93 -13.90 1.87
C ASP A 105 -8.12 -14.84 2.14
N GLY A 106 -7.82 -16.09 2.45
CA GLY A 106 -8.81 -17.16 2.62
C GLY A 106 -9.42 -17.74 1.34
N GLU A 107 -9.13 -17.20 0.15
CA GLU A 107 -9.53 -17.78 -1.13
C GLU A 107 -8.44 -18.69 -1.73
N THR A 108 -8.84 -19.57 -2.64
CA THR A 108 -7.91 -20.50 -3.33
C THR A 108 -7.71 -20.19 -4.81
N GLU A 109 -8.64 -19.46 -5.41
CA GLU A 109 -8.63 -19.11 -6.83
C GLU A 109 -8.19 -17.66 -7.02
N PRO A 110 -7.41 -17.34 -8.07
CA PRO A 110 -7.02 -15.95 -8.34
C PRO A 110 -8.24 -15.06 -8.57
N LYS A 111 -8.29 -13.96 -7.82
CA LYS A 111 -9.32 -12.93 -7.96
C LYS A 111 -9.03 -11.99 -9.12
N CYS A 112 -7.76 -11.64 -9.29
CA CYS A 112 -7.27 -10.78 -10.36
C CYS A 112 -6.10 -11.46 -11.07
N THR A 113 -6.05 -11.30 -12.40
CA THR A 113 -4.93 -11.75 -13.22
C THR A 113 -4.55 -10.63 -14.17
N ALA A 114 -3.25 -10.40 -14.37
CA ALA A 114 -2.77 -9.35 -15.24
C ALA A 114 -1.44 -9.73 -15.91
N PRO A 115 -1.13 -9.18 -17.09
CA PRO A 115 0.09 -9.52 -17.83
C PRO A 115 1.35 -8.81 -17.30
N SER A 116 1.27 -8.15 -16.14
CA SER A 116 2.41 -7.53 -15.45
C SER A 116 2.03 -7.13 -14.02
N ALA A 117 3.03 -7.00 -13.15
CA ALA A 117 2.81 -6.60 -11.75
C ALA A 117 2.22 -5.18 -11.65
N TRP A 118 2.56 -4.28 -12.58
CA TRP A 118 1.99 -2.94 -12.65
C TRP A 118 0.47 -2.98 -12.90
N MET A 119 0.06 -3.76 -13.90
CA MET A 119 -1.36 -3.91 -14.24
C MET A 119 -2.13 -4.69 -13.17
N MET A 120 -1.47 -5.63 -12.49
CA MET A 120 -2.04 -6.33 -11.34
C MET A 120 -2.37 -5.36 -10.21
N HIS A 121 -1.46 -4.41 -9.91
CA HIS A 121 -1.68 -3.39 -8.89
C HIS A 121 -2.93 -2.55 -9.18
N ASP A 122 -3.11 -2.13 -10.44
CA ASP A 122 -4.33 -1.43 -10.88
C ASP A 122 -5.58 -2.31 -10.75
N ALA A 123 -5.51 -3.58 -11.14
CA ALA A 123 -6.63 -4.51 -11.04
C ALA A 123 -7.07 -4.76 -9.58
N ILE A 124 -6.12 -4.86 -8.65
CA ILE A 124 -6.40 -4.99 -7.21
C ILE A 124 -7.09 -3.72 -6.70
N ALA A 125 -6.60 -2.54 -7.08
CA ALA A 125 -7.18 -1.26 -6.66
C ALA A 125 -8.63 -1.09 -7.17
N GLU A 126 -8.88 -1.45 -8.44
CA GLU A 126 -10.23 -1.44 -9.03
C GLU A 126 -11.17 -2.40 -8.29
N TRP A 127 -10.73 -3.63 -8.06
CA TRP A 127 -11.50 -4.63 -7.31
C TRP A 127 -11.83 -4.16 -5.89
N HIS A 128 -10.83 -3.72 -5.13
CA HIS A 128 -10.99 -3.31 -3.74
C HIS A 128 -11.95 -2.11 -3.62
N THR A 129 -11.83 -1.16 -4.55
CA THR A 129 -12.75 0.00 -4.61
C THR A 129 -14.18 -0.46 -4.88
N ALA A 130 -14.40 -1.37 -5.83
CA ALA A 130 -15.73 -1.87 -6.16
C ALA A 130 -16.34 -2.74 -5.04
N ALA A 131 -15.52 -3.45 -4.26
CA ALA A 131 -15.96 -4.27 -3.14
C ALA A 131 -16.33 -3.45 -1.89
N SER A 132 -15.81 -2.23 -1.78
CA SER A 132 -16.05 -1.32 -0.64
C SER A 132 -17.28 -0.41 -0.83
N GLN A 133 -18.01 -0.56 -1.95
CA GLN A 133 -19.24 0.17 -2.28
C GLN A 133 -20.48 -0.69 -2.03
#